data_AF-A0A7G8ABS1-F1
#
_entry.id   AF-A0A7G8ABS1-F1
#
_cell.length_a   1.000
_cell.length_b   1.000
_cell.length_c   1.000
_cell.angle_alpha   90.00
_cell.angle_beta   90.00
_cell.angle_gamma   90.00
#
_symmetry.space_group_name_H-M   'P 1'
#
loop_
_entity.id
_entity.type
_entity.pdbx_description
1 polymer ?
#
loop_
_entity_poly.entity_id
_entity_poly.type
_entity_poly.pdbx_seq_one_letter_code
_entity_poly.pdbx_strand_id
1 'polypeptide(L)'
;MIIKRSKLSISTFGFSNLMLIVIAAVAVGAVRFSMTMGESRTLPRDFDQIDAVIETSRQDVQRYTELEKLPKLVTSWKKVTASFELDGLKLETFDANNSSEMGNTYSGPLKGWPGQVIGDPQVVLSSVRSLQKEIPLYLYDYSIANGVMKLNFVVVGT
;
A
#
# COMPACT_ATOMS: atom_id res chain seq x y z
N MET A 1 -32.28 -76.45 13.91
CA MET A 1 -31.71 -75.20 14.46
C MET A 1 -32.60 -74.04 14.04
N ILE A 2 -33.54 -73.65 14.89
CA ILE A 2 -34.60 -72.68 14.54
C ILE A 2 -34.19 -71.32 15.12
N ILE A 3 -33.86 -70.38 14.24
CA ILE A 3 -33.51 -69.01 14.62
C ILE A 3 -34.81 -68.28 14.98
N LYS A 4 -35.03 -68.09 16.28
CA LYS A 4 -36.16 -67.35 16.85
C LYS A 4 -35.94 -65.87 16.54
N ARG A 5 -36.61 -65.33 15.51
CA ARG A 5 -36.64 -63.88 15.26
C ARG A 5 -37.38 -63.21 16.43
N SER A 6 -36.66 -62.50 17.28
CA SER A 6 -37.24 -61.61 18.27
C SER A 6 -37.99 -60.50 17.53
N LYS A 7 -39.32 -60.48 17.68
CA LYS A 7 -40.11 -59.29 17.36
C LYS A 7 -39.70 -58.21 18.36
N LEU A 8 -38.94 -57.21 17.89
CA LEU A 8 -38.75 -55.96 18.62
C LEU A 8 -40.14 -55.34 18.83
N SER A 9 -40.66 -55.47 20.05
CA SER A 9 -41.85 -54.76 20.50
C SER A 9 -41.43 -53.33 20.82
N ILE A 10 -41.88 -52.36 20.01
CA ILE A 10 -41.62 -50.92 20.16
C ILE A 10 -42.44 -50.33 21.34
N SER A 11 -42.88 -51.15 22.28
CA SER A 11 -43.74 -50.73 23.40
C SER A 11 -42.99 -50.08 24.58
N THR A 12 -41.67 -49.89 24.50
CA THR A 12 -40.88 -49.33 25.62
C THR A 12 -41.04 -47.81 25.78
N PHE A 13 -41.55 -47.12 24.77
CA PHE A 13 -42.00 -45.74 24.89
C PHE A 13 -43.51 -45.76 24.68
N GLY A 14 -44.31 -45.32 25.67
CA GLY A 14 -45.78 -45.41 25.70
C GLY A 14 -46.53 -44.58 24.65
N PHE A 15 -46.00 -44.49 23.44
CA PHE A 15 -46.55 -43.77 22.31
C PHE A 15 -47.41 -44.71 21.46
N SER A 16 -48.62 -44.27 21.13
CA SER A 16 -49.48 -44.95 20.15
C SER A 16 -48.80 -45.02 18.78
N ASN A 17 -49.08 -46.06 17.99
CA ASN A 17 -48.55 -46.22 16.63
C ASN A 17 -48.77 -44.98 15.75
N LEU A 18 -49.89 -44.27 15.97
CA LEU A 18 -50.22 -43.03 15.25
C LEU A 18 -49.25 -41.89 15.61
N MET A 19 -48.84 -41.83 16.88
CA MET A 19 -47.89 -40.84 17.39
C MET A 19 -46.48 -41.09 16.85
N LEU A 20 -46.08 -42.35 16.71
CA LEU A 20 -44.80 -42.72 16.08
C LEU A 20 -44.75 -42.31 14.60
N ILE A 21 -45.85 -42.46 13.86
CA ILE A 21 -45.96 -42.02 12.47
C ILE A 21 -45.83 -40.50 12.36
N VAL A 22 -46.49 -39.76 13.26
CA VAL A 22 -46.42 -38.29 13.30
C VAL A 22 -44.99 -37.83 13.62
N ILE A 23 -44.33 -38.44 14.60
CA ILE A 23 -42.94 -38.11 14.95
C ILE A 23 -42.01 -38.37 13.76
N ALA A 24 -42.17 -39.51 13.08
CA ALA A 24 -41.38 -39.83 11.89
C ALA A 24 -41.62 -38.82 10.75
N ALA A 25 -42.88 -38.43 10.50
CA ALA A 25 -43.22 -37.44 9.48
C ALA A 25 -42.62 -36.06 9.80
N VAL A 26 -42.69 -35.63 11.06
CA VAL A 26 -42.11 -34.35 11.51
C VAL A 26 -40.58 -34.38 11.42
N ALA A 27 -39.93 -35.49 11.80
CA ALA A 27 -38.48 -35.63 11.69
C ALA A 27 -38.01 -35.56 10.24
N VAL A 28 -38.69 -36.26 9.32
CA VAL A 28 -38.39 -36.20 7.89
C VAL A 28 -38.64 -34.80 7.33
N GLY A 29 -39.74 -34.16 7.72
CA GLY A 29 -40.04 -32.78 7.35
C GLY A 29 -38.99 -31.78 7.82
N ALA A 30 -38.54 -31.90 9.07
CA ALA A 30 -37.51 -31.05 9.65
C ALA A 30 -36.14 -31.23 8.96
N VAL A 31 -35.75 -32.48 8.65
CA VAL A 31 -34.50 -32.76 7.91
C VAL A 31 -34.57 -32.19 6.51
N ARG A 32 -35.68 -32.40 5.79
CA ARG A 32 -35.89 -31.83 4.45
C ARG A 32 -35.84 -30.31 4.47
N PHE A 33 -36.55 -29.68 5.40
CA PHE A 33 -36.59 -28.22 5.54
C PHE A 33 -35.21 -27.64 5.89
N SER A 34 -34.47 -28.30 6.79
CA SER A 34 -33.12 -27.90 7.17
C SER A 34 -32.12 -28.08 6.02
N MET A 35 -32.25 -29.13 5.20
CA MET A 35 -31.45 -29.32 3.98
C MET A 35 -31.77 -28.26 2.92
N THR A 36 -33.05 -27.96 2.66
CA THR A 36 -33.44 -26.92 1.69
C THR A 36 -33.02 -25.53 2.15
N MET A 37 -33.05 -25.24 3.46
CA MET A 37 -32.50 -23.99 4.00
C MET A 37 -30.97 -23.98 3.99
N GLY A 38 -30.32 -25.13 4.14
CA GLY A 38 -28.88 -25.30 4.01
C GLY A 38 -28.36 -25.00 2.60
N GLU A 39 -29.10 -25.40 1.54
CA GLU A 39 -28.77 -25.05 0.15
C GLU A 39 -28.89 -23.54 -0.12
N SER A 40 -29.80 -22.84 0.57
CA SER A 40 -29.90 -21.37 0.52
C SER A 40 -28.87 -20.64 1.38
N ARG A 41 -28.11 -21.38 2.21
CA ARG A 41 -26.99 -20.88 3.02
C ARG A 41 -25.65 -21.11 2.33
N THR A 42 -25.57 -20.79 1.04
CA THR A 42 -24.26 -20.44 0.48
C THR A 42 -23.91 -19.06 1.06
N LEU A 43 -22.87 -18.97 1.88
CA LEU A 43 -22.21 -17.68 2.17
C LEU A 43 -22.08 -16.93 0.83
N PRO A 44 -22.45 -15.65 0.72
CA PRO A 44 -22.27 -14.89 -0.50
C PRO A 44 -20.87 -15.17 -1.05
N ARG A 45 -20.79 -15.64 -2.30
CA ARG A 45 -19.53 -15.98 -2.97
C ARG A 45 -18.79 -14.67 -3.28
N ASP A 46 -18.30 -13.99 -2.25
CA ASP A 46 -17.43 -12.81 -2.39
C ASP A 46 -16.02 -13.21 -2.85
N PHE A 47 -15.78 -14.51 -3.15
CA PHE A 47 -14.55 -15.00 -3.77
C PHE A 47 -14.19 -14.21 -5.02
N ASP A 48 -15.15 -13.89 -5.88
CA ASP A 48 -14.87 -13.14 -7.11
C ASP A 48 -14.43 -11.69 -6.80
N GLN A 49 -14.94 -11.08 -5.72
CA GLN A 49 -14.49 -9.75 -5.27
C GLN A 49 -13.12 -9.82 -4.60
N ILE A 50 -12.87 -10.83 -3.78
CA ILE A 50 -11.58 -11.05 -3.12
C ILE A 50 -10.50 -11.33 -4.17
N ASP A 51 -10.79 -12.17 -5.16
CA ASP A 51 -9.88 -12.49 -6.26
C ASP A 51 -9.58 -11.23 -7.11
N ALA A 52 -10.59 -10.40 -7.38
CA ALA A 52 -10.38 -9.12 -8.05
C ALA A 52 -9.48 -8.16 -7.25
N VAL A 53 -9.66 -8.08 -5.92
CA VAL A 53 -8.82 -7.25 -5.04
C VAL A 53 -7.39 -7.79 -4.96
N ILE A 54 -7.22 -9.11 -4.88
CA ILE A 54 -5.90 -9.77 -4.88
C ILE A 54 -5.19 -9.50 -6.20
N GLU A 55 -5.88 -9.65 -7.32
CA GLU A 55 -5.30 -9.42 -8.64
C GLU A 55 -4.89 -7.96 -8.84
N THR A 56 -5.74 -7.02 -8.41
CA THR A 56 -5.41 -5.58 -8.42
C THR A 56 -4.19 -5.29 -7.55
N SER A 57 -4.11 -5.88 -6.36
CA SER A 57 -2.96 -5.71 -5.45
C SER A 57 -1.68 -6.30 -6.04
N ARG A 58 -1.75 -7.43 -6.76
CA ARG A 58 -0.60 -8.02 -7.45
C ARG A 58 -0.11 -7.15 -8.59
N GLN A 59 -1.02 -6.59 -9.38
CA GLN A 59 -0.70 -5.66 -10.46
C GLN A 59 -0.02 -4.40 -9.90
N ASP A 60 -0.50 -3.88 -8.76
CA ASP A 60 0.14 -2.75 -8.08
C ASP A 60 1.54 -3.08 -7.59
N VAL A 61 1.74 -4.24 -6.96
CA VAL A 61 3.07 -4.69 -6.50
C VAL A 61 4.04 -4.87 -7.67
N GLN A 62 3.59 -5.47 -8.79
CA GLN A 62 4.40 -5.61 -10.00
C GLN A 62 4.78 -4.23 -10.55
N ARG A 63 3.82 -3.32 -10.67
CA ARG A 63 4.05 -1.93 -11.10
C ARG A 63 5.05 -1.21 -10.21
N TYR A 64 5.00 -1.39 -8.89
CA TYR A 64 5.97 -0.79 -7.96
C TYR A 64 7.36 -1.43 -8.04
N THR A 65 7.45 -2.71 -8.38
CA THR A 65 8.72 -3.42 -8.56
C THR A 65 9.44 -3.00 -9.84
N GLU A 66 8.67 -2.60 -10.86
CA GLU A 66 9.16 -2.09 -12.14
C GLU A 66 9.58 -0.62 -12.10
N LEU A 67 9.24 0.12 -11.03
CA LEU A 67 9.70 1.50 -10.88
C LEU A 67 11.23 1.54 -10.82
N GLU A 68 11.79 2.54 -11.51
CA GLU A 68 13.22 2.77 -11.52
C GLU A 68 13.72 2.97 -10.07
N LYS A 69 14.74 2.20 -9.70
CA LYS A 69 15.31 2.29 -8.35
C LYS A 69 15.81 3.70 -8.11
N LEU A 70 15.40 4.29 -7.00
CA LEU A 70 15.88 5.61 -6.60
C LEU A 70 17.42 5.63 -6.61
N PRO A 71 18.03 6.67 -7.19
CA PRO A 71 19.47 6.79 -7.23
C PRO A 71 20.02 6.93 -5.80
N LYS A 72 21.22 6.38 -5.58
CA LYS A 72 21.91 6.51 -4.29
C LYS A 72 22.12 7.99 -3.98
N LEU A 73 21.79 8.41 -2.76
CA LEU A 73 21.85 9.82 -2.34
C LEU A 73 23.22 10.46 -2.64
N VAL A 74 24.31 9.73 -2.35
CA VAL A 74 25.69 10.19 -2.61
C VAL A 74 25.95 10.47 -4.09
N THR A 75 25.38 9.67 -4.98
CA THR A 75 25.58 9.81 -6.44
C THR A 75 24.79 11.00 -6.96
N SER A 76 23.53 11.12 -6.55
CA SER A 76 22.68 12.27 -6.88
C SER A 76 23.30 13.57 -6.39
N TRP A 77 23.82 13.58 -5.16
CA TRP A 77 24.49 14.76 -4.59
C TRP A 77 25.70 15.18 -5.41
N LYS A 78 26.63 14.25 -5.69
CA LYS A 78 27.82 14.55 -6.51
C LYS A 78 27.44 15.14 -7.86
N LYS A 79 26.37 14.63 -8.48
CA LYS A 79 25.86 15.14 -9.75
C LYS A 79 25.34 16.57 -9.62
N VAL A 80 24.54 16.87 -8.59
CA VAL A 80 24.09 18.23 -8.30
C VAL A 80 25.26 19.18 -8.14
N THR A 81 26.23 18.81 -7.30
CA THR A 81 27.38 19.65 -6.98
C THR A 81 28.17 19.96 -8.26
N ALA A 82 28.46 18.93 -9.06
CA ALA A 82 29.19 19.09 -10.31
C ALA A 82 28.42 19.93 -11.34
N SER A 83 27.11 19.71 -11.49
CA SER A 83 26.29 20.48 -12.44
C SER A 83 26.23 21.96 -12.06
N PHE A 84 25.99 22.30 -10.79
CA PHE A 84 25.97 23.69 -10.36
C PHE A 84 27.34 24.36 -10.51
N GLU A 85 28.42 23.66 -10.21
CA GLU A 85 29.78 24.17 -10.42
C GLU A 85 30.07 24.45 -11.91
N LEU A 86 29.67 23.53 -12.81
CA LEU A 86 29.80 23.69 -14.26
C LEU A 86 28.98 24.86 -14.80
N ASP A 87 27.82 25.12 -14.21
CA ASP A 87 26.94 26.23 -14.58
C ASP A 87 27.37 27.57 -13.96
N GLY A 88 28.48 27.59 -13.22
CA GLY A 88 29.01 28.80 -12.57
C GLY A 88 28.17 29.25 -11.36
N LEU A 89 27.35 28.37 -10.81
CA LEU A 89 26.50 28.64 -9.65
C LEU A 89 27.26 28.33 -8.36
N LYS A 90 27.05 29.16 -7.33
CA LYS A 90 27.61 28.91 -6.01
C LYS A 90 26.70 27.96 -5.24
N LEU A 91 27.26 26.87 -4.73
CA LEU A 91 26.58 25.94 -3.85
C LEU A 91 27.05 26.11 -2.40
N GLU A 92 26.11 26.28 -1.48
CA GLU A 92 26.34 26.25 -0.04
C GLU A 92 25.65 25.01 0.55
N THR A 93 26.40 24.24 1.34
CA THR A 93 25.89 23.00 1.96
C THR A 93 25.46 23.31 3.39
N PHE A 94 24.25 22.91 3.78
CA PHE A 94 23.81 23.06 5.15
C PHE A 94 24.35 21.92 6.00
N ASP A 95 24.91 22.25 7.17
CA ASP A 95 25.34 21.24 8.13
C ASP A 95 24.10 20.60 8.76
N ALA A 96 24.05 19.27 8.82
CA ALA A 96 22.87 18.50 9.25
C ALA A 96 22.45 18.81 10.70
N ASN A 97 23.33 19.44 11.48
CA ASN A 97 23.11 19.84 12.86
C ASN A 97 22.39 21.19 13.04
N ASN A 98 22.27 22.02 12.00
CA ASN A 98 21.59 23.33 12.04
C ASN A 98 20.21 23.30 11.35
N SER A 99 19.48 22.21 11.53
CA SER A 99 18.11 22.06 11.02
C SER A 99 17.11 23.06 11.62
N SER A 100 17.47 23.76 12.70
CA SER A 100 16.66 24.79 13.34
C SER A 100 16.53 26.09 12.54
N GLU A 101 17.41 26.36 11.56
CA GLU A 101 17.29 27.54 10.68
C GLU A 101 16.45 27.26 9.43
N MET A 102 16.07 26.00 9.18
CA MET A 102 15.38 25.57 7.96
C MET A 102 13.93 25.16 8.26
N GLY A 103 13.09 26.13 8.65
CA GLY A 103 11.70 25.91 9.06
C GLY A 103 10.81 25.17 8.04
N ASN A 104 11.20 25.12 6.77
CA ASN A 104 10.46 24.46 5.67
C ASN A 104 11.24 23.32 4.99
N THR A 105 12.09 22.58 5.72
CA THR A 105 12.86 21.47 5.12
C THR A 105 12.00 20.25 4.76
N TYR A 106 12.58 19.32 4.00
CA TYR A 106 11.94 18.05 3.63
C TYR A 106 11.72 17.15 4.87
N SER A 107 10.47 16.73 5.09
CA SER A 107 10.05 15.83 6.18
C SER A 107 9.40 14.55 5.64
N GLY A 108 10.13 13.84 4.76
CA GLY A 108 9.66 12.57 4.20
C GLY A 108 10.48 11.37 4.69
N PRO A 109 10.07 10.14 4.32
CA PRO A 109 10.70 8.90 4.79
C PRO A 109 12.08 8.62 4.16
N LEU A 110 12.44 9.36 3.11
CA LEU A 110 13.70 9.21 2.40
C LEU A 110 14.80 10.03 3.08
N LYS A 111 16.05 9.59 2.94
CA LYS A 111 17.19 10.41 3.38
C LYS A 111 17.32 11.60 2.44
N GLY A 112 17.75 12.72 2.99
CA GLY A 112 17.93 13.94 2.23
C GLY A 112 19.19 14.69 2.63
N TRP A 113 19.85 15.31 1.66
CA TRP A 113 20.94 16.26 1.89
C TRP A 113 20.52 17.64 1.42
N PRO A 114 20.42 18.60 2.35
CA PRO A 114 20.01 19.96 2.01
C PRO A 114 21.17 20.81 1.49
N GLY A 115 20.85 21.76 0.63
CA GLY A 115 21.79 22.78 0.15
C GLY A 115 21.08 24.04 -0.33
N GLN A 116 21.86 25.07 -0.61
CA GLN A 116 21.42 26.33 -1.22
C GLN A 116 22.25 26.61 -2.46
N VAL A 117 21.58 26.86 -3.58
CA VAL A 117 22.23 27.32 -4.81
C VAL A 117 22.02 28.82 -4.98
N ILE A 118 23.07 29.54 -5.35
CA ILE A 118 23.12 30.99 -5.43
C ILE A 118 23.69 31.40 -6.80
N GLY A 119 23.00 32.29 -7.50
CA GLY A 119 23.48 32.81 -8.79
C GLY A 119 22.45 33.64 -9.53
N ASP A 120 22.63 33.78 -10.85
CA ASP A 120 21.66 34.42 -11.72
C ASP A 120 20.33 33.63 -11.74
N PRO A 121 19.15 34.29 -11.60
CA PRO A 121 17.87 33.60 -11.54
C PRO A 121 17.58 32.70 -12.76
N GLN A 122 17.95 33.11 -13.97
CA GLN A 122 17.70 32.31 -15.17
C GLN A 122 18.57 31.06 -15.19
N VAL A 123 19.85 31.22 -14.83
CA VAL A 123 20.79 30.11 -14.74
C VAL A 123 20.34 29.12 -13.67
N VAL A 124 20.08 29.59 -12.43
CA VAL A 124 19.61 28.76 -11.32
C VAL A 124 18.37 27.93 -11.71
N LEU A 125 17.34 28.57 -12.26
CA LEU A 125 16.10 27.88 -12.63
C LEU A 125 16.31 26.87 -13.75
N SER A 126 17.15 27.19 -14.74
CA SER A 126 17.46 26.31 -15.87
C SER A 126 18.22 25.06 -15.42
N SER A 127 19.28 25.23 -14.61
CA SER A 127 20.11 24.15 -14.05
C SER A 127 19.28 23.22 -13.17
N VAL A 128 18.49 23.78 -12.25
CA VAL A 128 17.64 23.01 -11.35
C VAL A 128 16.58 22.22 -12.12
N ARG A 129 15.94 22.84 -13.12
CA ARG A 129 14.95 22.17 -13.95
C ARG A 129 15.55 21.04 -14.78
N SER A 130 16.80 21.19 -15.23
CA SER A 130 17.51 20.10 -15.91
C SER A 130 17.77 18.95 -14.94
N LEU A 131 18.30 19.25 -13.77
CA LEU A 131 18.61 18.25 -12.73
C LEU A 131 17.36 17.50 -12.24
N GLN A 132 16.23 18.18 -12.06
CA GLN A 132 14.97 17.55 -11.62
C GLN A 132 14.46 16.44 -12.57
N LYS A 133 14.91 16.41 -13.83
CA LYS A 133 14.58 15.33 -14.77
C LYS A 133 15.35 14.04 -14.50
N GLU A 134 16.47 14.14 -13.80
CA GLU A 134 17.44 13.06 -13.66
C GLU A 134 17.59 12.61 -12.21
N ILE A 135 17.31 13.50 -11.25
CA ILE A 135 17.43 13.24 -9.82
C ILE A 135 16.24 13.83 -9.07
N PRO A 136 15.77 13.15 -8.01
CA PRO A 136 14.69 13.68 -7.20
C PRO A 136 15.22 14.81 -6.30
N LEU A 137 14.87 16.04 -6.70
CA LEU A 137 15.29 17.28 -6.07
C LEU A 137 14.07 18.05 -5.57
N TYR A 138 13.96 18.23 -4.25
CA TYR A 138 12.88 18.97 -3.60
C TYR A 138 13.29 20.42 -3.38
N LEU A 139 12.43 21.36 -3.75
CA LEU A 139 12.65 22.81 -3.63
C LEU A 139 11.66 23.38 -2.61
N TYR A 140 12.09 24.22 -1.67
CA TYR A 140 11.20 24.63 -0.57
C TYR A 140 11.32 26.08 -0.09
N ASP A 141 12.32 26.83 -0.54
CA ASP A 141 12.42 28.27 -0.24
C ASP A 141 13.29 28.96 -1.27
N TYR A 142 12.95 30.20 -1.63
CA TYR A 142 13.74 31.01 -2.54
C TYR A 142 13.66 32.49 -2.19
N SER A 143 14.74 33.21 -2.46
CA SER A 143 14.78 34.66 -2.38
C SER A 143 15.50 35.23 -3.60
N ILE A 144 15.05 36.40 -4.06
CA ILE A 144 15.69 37.12 -5.16
C ILE A 144 15.93 38.55 -4.66
N ALA A 145 17.20 38.95 -4.60
CA ALA A 145 17.60 40.29 -4.19
C ALA A 145 18.79 40.74 -5.04
N ASN A 146 18.79 42.00 -5.48
CA ASN A 146 19.88 42.59 -6.27
C ASN A 146 20.28 41.78 -7.52
N GLY A 147 19.30 41.14 -8.19
CA GLY A 147 19.56 40.30 -9.37
C GLY A 147 20.21 38.94 -9.07
N VAL A 148 20.33 38.55 -7.79
CA VAL A 148 20.84 37.26 -7.36
C VAL A 148 19.71 36.44 -6.75
N MET A 149 19.53 35.22 -7.23
CA MET A 149 18.63 34.23 -6.66
C MET A 149 19.39 33.35 -5.67
N LYS A 150 18.78 33.09 -4.51
CA LYS A 150 19.13 32.01 -3.59
C LYS A 150 17.99 31.02 -3.56
N LEU A 151 18.27 29.76 -3.78
CA LEU A 151 17.28 28.69 -3.82
C LEU A 151 17.70 27.55 -2.91
N ASN A 152 16.86 27.25 -1.92
CA ASN A 152 17.04 26.15 -1.00
C ASN A 152 16.44 24.87 -1.58
N PHE A 153 17.20 23.79 -1.52
CA PHE A 153 16.82 22.50 -2.05
C PHE A 153 17.25 21.35 -1.14
N VAL A 154 16.62 20.19 -1.32
CA VAL A 154 17.03 18.92 -0.72
C VAL A 154 17.13 17.88 -1.82
N VAL A 155 18.30 17.25 -1.94
CA VAL A 155 18.44 16.04 -2.75
C VAL A 155 17.92 14.88 -1.92
N VAL A 156 16.96 14.12 -2.44
CA VAL A 156 16.40 12.97 -1.73
C VAL A 156 16.88 11.65 -2.36
N GLY A 157 16.98 10.59 -1.57
CA GLY A 157 17.44 9.30 -2.07
C GLY A 157 17.48 8.21 -1.01
N THR A 158 17.95 7.03 -1.43
CA THR A 158 18.16 5.86 -0.56
C THR A 158 19.59 5.79 -0.04
#